data_AF-A0A6C0Y6Z3-F1
#
_entry.id   AF-A0A6C0Y6Z3-F1
#
_cell.length_a   1.000
_cell.length_b   1.000
_cell.length_c   1.000
_cell.angle_alpha   90.00
_cell.angle_beta   90.00
_cell.angle_gamma   90.00
#
_symmetry.space_group_name_H-M   'P 1'
#
loop_
_entity.id
_entity.type
_entity.pdbx_description
1 polymer ?
#
loop_
_entity_poly.entity_id
_entity_poly.type
_entity_poly.pdbx_seq_one_letter_code
_entity_poly.pdbx_strand_id
1 'polypeptide(L)'
;MSCKESVDSKQLMSSLSEEEHLILRIEIEKMAAQTLAANAKAKRNQVQVKKTPPVSVGKTDRNIEVMRSYLNNNTMAEIATCYDISTTRIRQIIQRMYTAFISYLKWNQEHIKIGDLDKKRITEDLKGKFNNFLDNYRQNVEEIEKHQTKFVVWETAKKLSDEPVMQGDIAIADAYLTARTIRILEHFGYKTMNQVANLTQKELLQLPGLGKKSLKELQEYFATTKAQTA
;
A
#
# COMPACT_ATOMS: atom_id res chain seq x y z
N MET A 1 -51.56 -2.75 -7.82
CA MET A 1 -52.32 -3.72 -7.00
C MET A 1 -51.57 -5.04 -7.10
N SER A 2 -51.26 -5.83 -6.09
CA SER A 2 -51.54 -5.81 -4.65
C SER A 2 -50.42 -6.62 -3.97
N CYS A 3 -50.32 -6.44 -2.65
CA CYS A 3 -49.29 -6.89 -1.74
C CYS A 3 -49.06 -8.41 -1.70
N LYS A 4 -47.81 -8.80 -1.40
CA LYS A 4 -47.45 -10.13 -0.90
C LYS A 4 -48.10 -10.33 0.47
N GLU A 5 -48.95 -11.34 0.60
CA GLU A 5 -49.40 -11.84 1.90
C GLU A 5 -48.24 -12.62 2.54
N SER A 6 -47.55 -12.02 3.51
CA SER A 6 -46.71 -12.77 4.44
C SER A 6 -47.64 -13.43 5.46
N VAL A 7 -47.89 -14.73 5.30
CA VAL A 7 -48.59 -15.52 6.32
C VAL A 7 -47.76 -15.50 7.60
N ASP A 8 -48.35 -15.00 8.68
CA ASP A 8 -47.71 -14.90 9.99
C ASP A 8 -47.46 -16.32 10.53
N SER A 9 -46.20 -16.73 10.55
CA SER A 9 -45.77 -18.07 10.97
C SER A 9 -46.17 -18.39 12.41
N LYS A 10 -46.46 -17.37 13.24
CA LYS A 10 -46.98 -17.57 14.59
C LYS A 10 -48.43 -18.07 14.58
N GLN A 11 -49.24 -17.64 13.62
CA GLN A 11 -50.64 -18.03 13.51
C GLN A 11 -50.80 -19.48 13.01
N LEU A 12 -49.84 -19.94 12.18
CA LEU A 12 -49.78 -21.33 11.71
C LEU A 12 -49.37 -22.33 12.80
N MET A 13 -48.56 -21.89 13.78
CA MET A 13 -48.09 -22.75 14.86
C MET A 13 -49.11 -22.91 16.00
N SER A 14 -50.06 -21.98 16.13
CA SER A 14 -51.12 -22.04 17.16
C SER A 14 -52.28 -22.99 16.82
N SER A 15 -52.37 -23.48 15.57
CA SER A 15 -53.44 -24.40 15.14
C SER A 15 -53.07 -25.88 15.20
N LEU A 16 -51.83 -26.21 15.58
CA LEU A 16 -51.36 -27.59 15.67
C LEU A 16 -51.73 -28.20 17.02
N SER A 17 -52.15 -29.46 16.99
CA SER A 17 -52.36 -30.28 18.18
C SER A 17 -51.04 -30.55 18.93
N GLU A 18 -51.12 -30.87 20.21
CA GLU A 18 -49.93 -31.20 21.02
C GLU A 18 -49.12 -32.39 20.44
N GLU A 19 -49.80 -33.33 19.79
CA GLU A 19 -49.17 -34.48 19.12
C GLU A 19 -48.36 -34.05 17.88
N GLU A 20 -48.89 -33.13 17.08
CA GLU A 20 -48.18 -32.57 15.92
C GLU A 20 -46.95 -31.74 16.34
N HIS A 21 -47.04 -31.00 17.45
CA HIS A 21 -45.90 -30.29 18.03
C HIS A 21 -44.79 -31.24 18.49
N LEU A 22 -45.16 -32.40 19.07
CA LEU A 22 -44.20 -33.40 19.50
C LEU A 22 -43.49 -34.05 18.30
N ILE A 23 -44.23 -34.38 17.24
CA ILE A 23 -43.66 -34.92 15.98
C ILE A 23 -42.68 -33.92 15.36
N LEU A 24 -43.04 -32.64 15.28
CA LEU A 24 -42.17 -31.59 14.75
C LEU A 24 -40.88 -31.44 15.57
N ARG A 25 -40.96 -31.50 16.91
CA ARG A 25 -39.77 -31.46 17.77
C ARG A 25 -38.81 -32.61 17.47
N ILE A 26 -39.33 -33.83 17.39
CA ILE A 26 -38.53 -35.03 17.10
C ILE A 26 -37.81 -34.89 15.76
N GLU A 27 -38.50 -34.37 14.74
CA GLU A 27 -37.92 -34.23 13.40
C GLU A 27 -36.85 -33.13 13.35
N ILE A 28 -37.04 -32.01 14.07
CA ILE A 28 -36.03 -30.97 14.23
C ILE A 28 -34.78 -31.53 14.91
N GLU A 29 -34.93 -32.33 15.97
CA GLU A 29 -33.80 -32.95 16.67
C GLU A 29 -33.04 -33.94 15.79
N LYS A 30 -33.74 -34.73 14.97
CA LYS A 30 -33.10 -35.62 13.97
C LYS A 30 -32.30 -34.81 12.94
N MET A 31 -32.87 -33.73 12.41
CA MET A 31 -32.17 -32.86 11.45
C MET A 31 -30.93 -32.21 12.06
N ALA A 32 -31.01 -31.77 13.32
CA ALA A 32 -29.87 -31.21 14.05
C ALA A 32 -28.76 -32.26 14.24
N ALA A 33 -29.11 -33.49 14.62
CA ALA A 33 -28.16 -34.60 14.77
C ALA A 33 -27.47 -34.98 13.45
N GLN A 34 -28.22 -35.03 12.34
CA GLN A 34 -27.66 -35.28 11.01
C GLN A 34 -26.67 -34.20 10.59
N THR A 35 -26.98 -32.93 10.88
CA THR A 35 -26.10 -31.79 10.60
C THR A 35 -24.80 -31.87 11.40
N LEU A 36 -24.87 -32.23 12.69
CA LEU A 36 -23.69 -32.44 13.53
C LEU A 36 -22.81 -33.59 13.02
N ALA A 37 -23.41 -34.72 12.60
CA ALA A 37 -22.68 -35.85 12.04
C ALA A 37 -22.00 -35.50 10.70
N ALA A 38 -22.67 -34.76 9.83
CA ALA A 38 -22.09 -34.26 8.57
C ALA A 38 -20.88 -33.35 8.82
N ASN A 39 -20.98 -32.44 9.78
CA ASN A 39 -19.89 -31.54 10.18
C ASN A 39 -18.70 -32.30 10.79
N ALA A 40 -18.95 -33.34 11.58
CA ALA A 40 -17.89 -34.20 12.12
C ALA A 40 -17.15 -34.97 11.01
N LYS A 41 -17.89 -35.48 10.01
CA LYS A 41 -17.31 -36.17 8.83
C LYS A 41 -16.48 -35.20 7.97
N ALA A 42 -16.95 -33.96 7.79
CA ALA A 42 -16.22 -32.91 7.09
C ALA A 42 -14.90 -32.53 7.80
N LYS A 43 -14.91 -32.42 9.13
CA LYS A 43 -13.68 -32.19 9.93
C LYS A 43 -12.68 -33.35 9.79
N ARG A 44 -13.14 -34.60 9.75
CA ARG A 44 -12.27 -35.78 9.59
C ARG A 44 -11.56 -35.80 8.23
N ASN A 45 -12.23 -35.33 7.17
CA ASN A 45 -11.65 -35.24 5.82
C ASN A 45 -10.74 -34.01 5.62
N GLN A 46 -10.89 -32.94 6.40
CA GLN A 46 -9.98 -31.78 6.36
C GLN A 46 -8.58 -32.07 6.92
N VAL A 47 -8.38 -33.16 7.66
CA VAL A 47 -7.07 -33.49 8.26
C VAL A 47 -6.03 -33.97 7.23
N GLN A 48 -6.43 -34.40 6.01
CA GLN A 48 -5.51 -35.05 5.06
C GLN A 48 -4.90 -34.19 3.94
N VAL A 49 -5.10 -32.87 3.87
CA VAL A 49 -4.36 -32.03 2.89
C VAL A 49 -3.90 -30.71 3.51
N LYS A 50 -2.84 -30.74 4.32
CA LYS A 50 -2.12 -29.51 4.70
C LYS A 50 -1.13 -29.14 3.59
N LYS A 51 -1.62 -28.58 2.48
CA LYS A 51 -0.79 -27.74 1.62
C LYS A 51 -0.87 -26.33 2.19
N THR A 52 0.14 -25.92 2.95
CA THR A 52 0.24 -24.53 3.44
C THR A 52 0.45 -23.58 2.26
N PRO A 53 -0.15 -22.38 2.28
CA PRO A 53 0.03 -21.41 1.22
C PRO A 53 1.51 -21.00 1.10
N PRO A 54 2.00 -20.67 -0.12
CA PRO A 54 3.43 -20.59 -0.43
C PRO A 54 4.16 -19.35 0.11
N VAL A 55 3.56 -18.53 0.98
CA VAL A 55 4.19 -17.29 1.43
C VAL A 55 4.21 -17.20 2.96
N SER A 56 5.35 -17.63 3.51
CA SER A 56 5.77 -17.25 4.86
C SER A 56 6.21 -15.78 4.83
N VAL A 57 5.28 -14.85 5.03
CA VAL A 57 5.67 -13.47 5.36
C VAL A 57 6.33 -13.54 6.74
N GLY A 58 7.57 -13.07 6.86
CA GLY A 58 8.21 -12.85 8.17
C GLY A 58 7.41 -11.82 8.95
N LYS A 59 6.38 -12.27 9.67
CA LYS A 59 5.44 -11.45 10.42
C LYS A 59 6.09 -11.13 11.76
N THR A 60 6.74 -9.99 11.84
CA THR A 60 6.89 -9.33 13.13
C THR A 60 5.57 -8.66 13.47
N ASP A 61 5.12 -8.74 14.72
CA ASP A 61 3.87 -8.12 15.17
C ASP A 61 3.82 -6.61 14.82
N ARG A 62 4.98 -5.96 14.81
CA ARG A 62 5.16 -4.57 14.36
C ARG A 62 4.71 -4.33 12.92
N ASN A 63 4.98 -5.24 11.97
CA ASN A 63 4.55 -5.07 10.57
C ASN A 63 3.02 -5.15 10.44
N ILE A 64 2.40 -6.03 11.24
CA ILE A 64 0.94 -6.16 11.28
C ILE A 64 0.33 -4.87 11.82
N GLU A 65 0.90 -4.31 12.89
CA GLU A 65 0.38 -3.08 13.48
C GLU A 65 0.56 -1.86 12.56
N VAL A 66 1.69 -1.77 11.85
CA VAL A 66 1.91 -0.77 10.80
C VAL A 66 0.81 -0.85 9.73
N MET A 67 0.47 -2.07 9.27
CA MET A 67 -0.62 -2.24 8.31
C MET A 67 -1.98 -1.89 8.90
N ARG A 68 -2.24 -2.24 10.16
CA ARG A 68 -3.51 -1.90 10.82
C ARG A 68 -3.67 -0.39 10.94
N SER A 69 -2.63 0.33 11.37
CA SER A 69 -2.64 1.80 11.43
C SER A 69 -2.86 2.39 10.04
N TYR A 70 -2.21 1.85 9.00
CA TYR A 70 -2.41 2.30 7.62
C TYR A 70 -3.85 2.08 7.13
N LEU A 71 -4.44 0.91 7.42
CA LEU A 71 -5.82 0.58 7.08
C LEU A 71 -6.85 1.41 7.85
N ASN A 72 -6.48 1.97 9.00
CA ASN A 72 -7.28 2.91 9.78
C ASN A 72 -7.10 4.37 9.33
N ASN A 73 -6.59 4.59 8.11
CA ASN A 73 -6.39 5.90 7.49
C ASN A 73 -5.35 6.80 8.17
N ASN A 74 -4.45 6.27 9.00
CA ASN A 74 -3.31 7.06 9.48
C ASN A 74 -2.33 7.31 8.33
N THR A 75 -1.83 8.53 8.25
CA THR A 75 -0.83 8.93 7.26
C THR A 75 0.51 8.22 7.48
N MET A 76 1.33 8.10 6.43
CA MET A 76 2.66 7.49 6.58
C MET A 76 3.56 8.25 7.56
N ALA A 77 3.37 9.56 7.71
CA ALA A 77 4.11 10.38 8.66
C ALA A 77 3.71 10.07 10.11
N GLU A 78 2.41 10.00 10.41
CA GLU A 78 1.91 9.64 11.74
C GLU A 78 2.37 8.23 12.14
N ILE A 79 2.31 7.28 11.20
CA ILE A 79 2.80 5.92 11.43
C ILE A 79 4.32 5.92 11.65
N ALA A 80 5.07 6.72 10.88
CA ALA A 80 6.52 6.84 11.04
C ALA A 80 6.90 7.33 12.44
N THR A 81 6.19 8.34 12.94
CA THR A 81 6.37 8.88 14.29
C THR A 81 5.95 7.89 15.37
N CYS A 82 4.78 7.25 15.26
CA CYS A 82 4.28 6.31 16.26
C CYS A 82 5.17 5.07 16.44
N TYR A 83 5.74 4.58 15.35
CA TYR A 83 6.52 3.35 15.37
C TYR A 83 8.01 3.56 15.23
N ASP A 84 8.53 4.79 15.20
CA ASP A 84 9.96 5.08 14.97
C ASP A 84 10.55 4.31 13.79
N ILE A 85 9.93 4.49 12.61
CA ILE A 85 10.35 3.85 11.35
C ILE A 85 10.27 4.85 10.20
N SER A 86 11.19 4.74 9.24
CA SER A 86 11.16 5.61 8.07
C SER A 86 9.92 5.36 7.20
N THR A 87 9.43 6.41 6.54
CA THR A 87 8.32 6.32 5.58
C THR A 87 8.62 5.35 4.42
N THR A 88 9.88 5.27 3.99
CA THR A 88 10.35 4.27 3.02
C THR A 88 10.15 2.85 3.53
N ARG A 89 10.45 2.59 4.82
CA ARG A 89 10.27 1.27 5.41
C ARG A 89 8.80 0.89 5.54
N ILE A 90 7.94 1.84 5.92
CA ILE A 90 6.48 1.65 5.93
C ILE A 90 5.98 1.25 4.54
N ARG A 91 6.42 1.96 3.50
CA ARG A 91 6.08 1.64 2.10
C ARG A 91 6.43 0.20 1.72
N GLN A 92 7.63 -0.25 2.09
CA GLN A 92 8.07 -1.62 1.84
C GLN A 92 7.23 -2.65 2.60
N ILE A 93 6.84 -2.37 3.85
CA ILE A 93 5.98 -3.24 4.65
C ILE A 93 4.62 -3.38 3.97
N ILE A 94 4.00 -2.26 3.60
CA ILE A 94 2.70 -2.25 2.91
C ILE A 94 2.76 -3.04 1.61
N GLN A 95 3.78 -2.77 0.77
CA GLN A 95 3.93 -3.44 -0.51
C GLN A 95 4.09 -4.96 -0.35
N ARG A 96 4.93 -5.42 0.60
CA ARG A 96 5.12 -6.85 0.86
C ARG A 96 3.85 -7.53 1.36
N MET A 97 3.13 -6.90 2.28
CA MET A 97 1.88 -7.45 2.82
C MET A 97 0.78 -7.50 1.77
N TYR A 98 0.72 -6.49 0.90
CA TYR A 98 -0.18 -6.46 -0.24
C TYR A 98 0.12 -7.59 -1.24
N THR A 99 1.39 -7.77 -1.62
CA THR A 99 1.79 -8.88 -2.51
C THR A 99 1.40 -10.23 -1.92
N ALA A 100 1.65 -10.45 -0.63
CA ALA A 100 1.28 -11.69 0.05
C ALA A 100 -0.24 -11.92 0.06
N PHE A 101 -1.02 -10.86 0.26
CA PHE A 101 -2.48 -10.92 0.21
C PHE A 101 -2.99 -11.32 -1.19
N ILE A 102 -2.44 -10.73 -2.25
CA ILE A 102 -2.78 -11.11 -3.63
C ILE A 102 -2.43 -12.57 -3.91
N SER A 103 -1.26 -13.04 -3.49
CA SER A 103 -0.87 -14.45 -3.62
C SER A 103 -1.83 -15.38 -2.89
N TYR A 104 -2.29 -14.99 -1.70
CA TYR A 104 -3.29 -15.74 -0.93
C TYR A 104 -4.64 -15.83 -1.65
N LEU A 105 -5.13 -14.72 -2.22
CA LEU A 105 -6.37 -14.72 -2.99
C LEU A 105 -6.31 -15.63 -4.21
N LYS A 106 -5.18 -15.61 -4.94
CA LYS A 106 -4.97 -16.51 -6.10
C LYS A 106 -4.97 -17.98 -5.67
N TRP A 107 -4.25 -18.30 -4.60
CA TRP A 107 -4.22 -19.66 -4.04
C TRP A 107 -5.62 -20.14 -3.63
N ASN A 108 -6.41 -19.27 -2.99
CA ASN A 108 -7.79 -19.60 -2.63
C ASN A 108 -8.68 -19.87 -3.85
N GLN A 109 -8.53 -19.08 -4.91
CA GLN A 109 -9.27 -19.25 -6.17
C GLN A 109 -9.00 -20.63 -6.80
N GLU A 110 -7.77 -21.12 -6.71
CA GLU A 110 -7.33 -22.38 -7.32
C GLU A 110 -7.63 -23.62 -6.48
N HIS A 111 -7.69 -23.51 -5.14
CA HIS A 111 -7.62 -24.69 -4.27
C HIS A 111 -8.78 -24.88 -3.31
N ILE A 112 -9.58 -23.86 -3.04
CA ILE A 112 -10.72 -24.05 -2.17
C ILE A 112 -11.88 -24.65 -2.98
N LYS A 113 -12.35 -25.86 -2.63
CA LYS A 113 -13.60 -26.46 -3.13
C LYS A 113 -14.80 -25.99 -2.28
N ILE A 114 -15.04 -24.68 -2.22
CA ILE A 114 -16.33 -24.14 -1.74
C ILE A 114 -17.37 -24.33 -2.87
N GLY A 115 -18.63 -24.63 -2.54
CA GLY A 115 -19.71 -24.71 -3.54
C GLY A 115 -19.84 -23.39 -4.31
N ASP A 116 -20.15 -23.46 -5.61
CA ASP A 116 -19.98 -22.33 -6.54
C ASP A 116 -20.69 -21.03 -6.11
N LEU A 117 -21.80 -21.15 -5.38
CA LEU A 117 -22.56 -20.00 -4.83
C LEU A 117 -21.83 -19.28 -3.69
N ASP A 118 -21.22 -20.01 -2.75
CA ASP A 118 -20.50 -19.40 -1.62
C ASP A 118 -19.14 -18.84 -2.06
N LYS A 119 -18.50 -19.45 -3.08
CA LYS A 119 -17.29 -18.88 -3.70
C LYS A 119 -17.55 -17.50 -4.25
N LYS A 120 -18.64 -17.34 -5.01
CA LYS A 120 -18.96 -16.08 -5.66
C LYS A 120 -19.23 -14.98 -4.64
N ARG A 121 -20.01 -15.29 -3.59
CA ARG A 121 -20.33 -14.34 -2.51
C ARG A 121 -19.11 -13.90 -1.71
N ILE A 122 -18.24 -14.83 -1.32
CA ILE A 122 -17.01 -14.52 -0.58
C ILE A 122 -16.05 -13.71 -1.46
N THR A 123 -15.96 -14.04 -2.75
CA THR A 123 -15.09 -13.32 -3.68
C THR A 123 -15.60 -11.90 -3.94
N GLU A 124 -16.91 -11.70 -4.06
CA GLU A 124 -17.53 -10.38 -4.23
C GLU A 124 -17.36 -9.50 -2.99
N ASP A 125 -17.58 -10.03 -1.78
CA ASP A 125 -17.37 -9.29 -0.52
C ASP A 125 -15.90 -8.89 -0.33
N LEU A 126 -14.95 -9.81 -0.60
CA LEU A 126 -13.53 -9.51 -0.53
C LEU A 126 -13.10 -8.49 -1.58
N LYS A 127 -13.62 -8.59 -2.82
CA LYS A 127 -13.39 -7.58 -3.86
C LYS A 127 -13.93 -6.21 -3.45
N GLY A 128 -15.12 -6.17 -2.86
CA GLY A 128 -15.72 -4.93 -2.37
C GLY A 128 -14.85 -4.24 -1.32
N LYS A 129 -14.46 -4.97 -0.26
CA LYS A 129 -13.58 -4.47 0.79
C LYS A 129 -12.22 -4.01 0.25
N PHE A 130 -11.71 -4.71 -0.76
CA PHE A 130 -10.43 -4.40 -1.37
C PHE A 130 -10.47 -3.17 -2.30
N ASN A 131 -11.51 -3.03 -3.12
CA ASN A 131 -11.69 -1.84 -3.95
C ASN A 131 -11.85 -0.59 -3.07
N ASN A 132 -12.62 -0.70 -1.99
CA ASN A 132 -12.78 0.39 -1.03
C ASN A 132 -11.44 0.80 -0.38
N PHE A 133 -10.57 -0.18 -0.11
CA PHE A 133 -9.20 0.10 0.33
C PHE A 133 -8.36 0.81 -0.74
N LEU A 134 -8.45 0.41 -2.02
CA LEU A 134 -7.70 1.05 -3.10
C LEU A 134 -8.17 2.49 -3.36
N ASP A 135 -9.46 2.75 -3.24
CA ASP A 135 -10.02 4.09 -3.41
C ASP A 135 -9.56 5.02 -2.28
N ASN A 136 -9.59 4.57 -1.03
CA ASN A 136 -9.01 5.30 0.09
C ASN A 136 -7.49 5.53 -0.08
N TYR A 137 -6.76 4.51 -0.52
CA TYR A 137 -5.32 4.63 -0.80
C TYR A 137 -5.05 5.72 -1.84
N ARG A 138 -5.82 5.75 -2.94
CA ARG A 138 -5.65 6.74 -4.01
C ARG A 138 -5.92 8.15 -3.51
N GLN A 139 -7.02 8.37 -2.80
CA GLN A 139 -7.37 9.68 -2.23
C GLN A 139 -6.28 10.20 -1.28
N ASN A 140 -5.75 9.33 -0.42
CA ASN A 140 -4.67 9.69 0.50
C ASN A 140 -3.38 10.07 -0.24
N VAL A 141 -3.04 9.39 -1.34
CA VAL A 141 -1.88 9.76 -2.16
C VAL A 141 -2.07 11.12 -2.83
N GLU A 142 -3.24 11.39 -3.40
CA GLU A 142 -3.55 12.68 -4.02
C GLU A 142 -3.49 13.85 -3.02
N GLU A 143 -3.97 13.63 -1.78
CA GLU A 143 -3.85 14.63 -0.71
C GLU A 143 -2.39 14.87 -0.31
N ILE A 144 -1.59 13.80 -0.17
CA ILE A 144 -0.16 13.93 0.15
C ILE A 144 0.57 14.71 -0.95
N GLU A 145 0.32 14.43 -2.22
CA GLU A 145 0.92 15.15 -3.34
C GLU A 145 0.51 16.63 -3.33
N LYS A 146 -0.77 16.93 -3.07
CA LYS A 146 -1.27 18.29 -2.93
C LYS A 146 -0.60 19.05 -1.78
N HIS A 147 -0.38 18.38 -0.64
CA HIS A 147 0.30 18.96 0.51
C HIS A 147 1.80 19.15 0.29
N GLN A 148 2.48 18.21 -0.38
CA GLN A 148 3.89 18.37 -0.76
C GLN A 148 4.08 19.51 -1.74
N THR A 149 3.18 19.65 -2.72
CA THR A 149 3.21 20.76 -3.68
C THR A 149 2.99 22.10 -2.96
N LYS A 150 2.06 22.16 -2.00
CA LYS A 150 1.81 23.36 -1.20
C LYS A 150 2.99 23.71 -0.28
N PHE A 151 3.68 22.72 0.27
CA PHE A 151 4.88 22.91 1.10
C PHE A 151 6.05 23.47 0.28
N VAL A 152 6.31 22.90 -0.91
CA VAL A 152 7.35 23.42 -1.82
C VAL A 152 7.04 24.85 -2.26
N VAL A 153 5.79 25.16 -2.59
CA VAL A 153 5.37 26.53 -2.96
C VAL A 153 5.53 27.50 -1.79
N TRP A 154 5.15 27.12 -0.58
CA TRP A 154 5.30 27.95 0.61
C TRP A 154 6.78 28.15 1.00
N GLU A 155 7.60 27.11 0.92
CA GLU A 155 9.04 27.19 1.20
C GLU A 155 9.77 28.04 0.15
N THR A 156 9.32 27.99 -1.11
CA THR A 156 9.80 28.88 -2.18
C THR A 156 9.35 30.33 -1.94
N ALA A 157 8.09 30.55 -1.53
CA ALA A 157 7.56 31.88 -1.21
C ALA A 157 8.21 32.50 0.04
N LYS A 158 8.59 31.69 1.02
CA LYS A 158 9.30 32.11 2.24
C LYS A 158 10.76 32.46 1.95
N LYS A 159 11.40 31.76 1.00
CA LYS A 159 12.73 32.13 0.48
C LYS A 159 12.72 33.44 -0.33
N LEU A 160 11.55 33.92 -0.76
CA LEU A 160 11.38 35.16 -1.52
C LEU A 160 11.15 36.40 -0.64
N SER A 161 10.81 36.25 0.65
CA SER A 161 10.36 37.39 1.49
C SER A 161 11.43 38.00 2.39
N ASP A 162 12.49 37.29 2.75
CA ASP A 162 13.49 37.78 3.70
C ASP A 162 14.93 37.64 3.13
N GLU A 163 15.57 38.80 2.96
CA GLU A 163 16.98 39.09 2.61
C GLU A 163 17.35 39.39 1.13
N PRO A 164 18.22 40.40 0.90
CA PRO A 164 18.79 40.68 -0.41
C PRO A 164 19.84 39.60 -0.79
N VAL A 165 19.38 38.59 -1.52
CA VAL A 165 20.18 37.49 -2.06
C VAL A 165 21.09 37.97 -3.19
N MET A 166 22.40 37.80 -3.04
CA MET A 166 23.32 37.73 -4.17
C MET A 166 22.92 36.51 -5.02
N GLN A 167 22.50 36.70 -6.27
CA GLN A 167 22.27 35.62 -7.25
C GLN A 167 23.42 34.60 -7.17
N GLY A 168 23.27 33.29 -6.97
CA GLY A 168 22.13 32.40 -6.88
C GLY A 168 22.74 30.99 -6.98
N ASP A 169 23.21 30.44 -5.86
CA ASP A 169 23.93 29.17 -5.85
C ASP A 169 22.94 27.99 -5.93
N ILE A 170 22.75 27.43 -7.11
CA ILE A 170 21.94 26.22 -7.33
C ILE A 170 22.60 25.04 -6.61
N ALA A 171 21.84 24.32 -5.78
CA ALA A 171 22.32 23.09 -5.15
C ALA A 171 22.56 22.00 -6.20
N ILE A 172 23.57 21.16 -6.00
CA ILE A 172 23.91 20.10 -6.98
C ILE A 172 22.76 19.10 -7.14
N ALA A 173 21.98 18.87 -6.08
CA ALA A 173 20.79 18.02 -6.11
C ALA A 173 19.68 18.57 -7.03
N ASP A 174 19.64 19.90 -7.21
CA ASP A 174 18.66 20.59 -8.05
C ASP A 174 19.20 20.87 -9.46
N ALA A 175 20.48 20.61 -9.71
CA ALA A 175 21.02 20.59 -11.05
C ALA A 175 20.48 19.34 -11.76
N TYR A 176 19.92 19.50 -12.96
CA TYR A 176 19.37 18.43 -13.80
C TYR A 176 20.44 17.46 -14.35
N LEU A 177 21.32 16.98 -13.47
CA LEU A 177 22.40 16.04 -13.73
C LEU A 177 21.96 14.62 -13.39
N THR A 178 22.65 13.64 -13.96
CA THR A 178 22.42 12.24 -13.64
C THR A 178 22.75 11.94 -12.19
N ALA A 179 21.99 11.05 -11.57
CA ALA A 179 22.20 10.62 -10.18
C ALA A 179 23.63 10.12 -9.90
N ARG A 180 24.33 9.60 -10.92
CA ARG A 180 25.73 9.20 -10.82
C ARG A 180 26.64 10.41 -10.63
N THR A 181 26.48 11.45 -11.45
CA THR A 181 27.26 12.69 -11.38
C THR A 181 27.03 13.39 -10.05
N ILE A 182 25.76 13.51 -9.62
CA ILE A 182 25.38 14.11 -8.32
C ILE A 182 26.08 13.40 -7.16
N ARG A 183 25.97 12.07 -7.06
CA ARG A 183 26.58 11.30 -5.97
C ARG A 183 28.10 11.43 -5.90
N ILE A 184 28.77 11.50 -7.04
CA ILE A 184 30.22 11.69 -7.08
C ILE A 184 30.56 13.07 -6.52
N LEU A 185 29.88 14.12 -6.99
CA LEU A 185 30.13 15.48 -6.52
C LEU A 185 29.85 15.64 -5.02
N GLU A 186 28.74 15.08 -4.52
CA GLU A 186 28.41 15.06 -3.10
C GLU A 186 29.45 14.29 -2.28
N HIS A 187 29.93 13.16 -2.80
CA HIS A 187 30.96 12.35 -2.13
C HIS A 187 32.27 13.14 -1.93
N PHE A 188 32.61 14.02 -2.87
CA PHE A 188 33.77 14.92 -2.77
C PHE A 188 33.46 16.25 -2.05
N GLY A 189 32.28 16.38 -1.45
CA GLY A 189 31.92 17.51 -0.59
C GLY A 189 31.41 18.76 -1.32
N TYR A 190 31.19 18.68 -2.63
CA TYR A 190 30.58 19.77 -3.38
C TYR A 190 29.07 19.78 -3.09
N LYS A 191 28.53 20.96 -2.75
CA LYS A 191 27.12 21.18 -2.41
C LYS A 191 26.41 22.08 -3.41
N THR A 192 27.12 23.02 -4.03
CA THR A 192 26.56 23.99 -4.99
C THR A 192 27.26 23.93 -6.33
N MET A 193 26.54 24.28 -7.40
CA MET A 193 27.10 24.29 -8.76
C MET A 193 28.20 25.33 -8.95
N ASN A 194 28.20 26.40 -8.14
CA ASN A 194 29.24 27.42 -8.18
C ASN A 194 30.59 26.88 -7.69
N GLN A 195 30.58 26.01 -6.67
CA GLN A 195 31.79 25.29 -6.24
C GLN A 195 32.35 24.42 -7.36
N VAL A 196 31.48 23.77 -8.13
CA VAL A 196 31.88 22.94 -9.28
C VAL A 196 32.38 23.80 -10.46
N ALA A 197 31.79 24.98 -10.66
CA ALA A 197 32.18 25.92 -11.73
C ALA A 197 33.60 26.46 -11.55
N ASN A 198 34.09 26.53 -10.31
CA ASN A 198 35.45 26.97 -9.99
C ASN A 198 36.52 25.90 -10.27
N LEU A 199 36.12 24.66 -10.59
CA LEU A 199 37.05 23.58 -10.93
C LEU A 199 37.38 23.59 -12.41
N THR A 200 38.64 23.34 -12.72
CA THR A 200 39.10 23.11 -14.09
C THR A 200 38.67 21.72 -14.59
N GLN A 201 38.58 21.56 -15.92
CA GLN A 201 38.28 20.27 -16.54
C GLN A 201 39.26 19.16 -16.13
N LYS A 202 40.53 19.52 -15.87
CA LYS A 202 41.56 18.56 -15.42
C LYS A 202 41.29 18.08 -14.00
N GLU A 203 40.91 18.97 -13.10
CA GLU A 203 40.56 18.63 -11.71
C GLU A 203 39.29 17.77 -11.65
N LEU A 204 38.29 18.08 -12.47
CA LEU A 204 37.08 17.25 -12.58
C LEU A 204 37.41 15.81 -13.04
N LEU A 205 38.28 15.63 -14.02
CA LEU A 205 38.70 14.30 -14.49
C LEU A 205 39.58 13.54 -13.49
N GLN A 206 40.16 14.22 -12.51
CA GLN A 206 40.91 13.56 -11.43
C GLN A 206 39.98 12.93 -10.38
N LEU A 207 38.70 13.30 -10.33
CA LEU A 207 37.73 12.72 -9.39
C LEU A 207 37.45 11.24 -9.72
N PRO A 208 37.77 10.29 -8.81
CA PRO A 208 37.46 8.88 -8.98
C PRO A 208 35.99 8.64 -9.36
N GLY A 209 35.79 7.96 -10.49
CA GLY A 209 34.45 7.59 -10.98
C GLY A 209 33.77 8.62 -11.89
N LEU A 210 34.32 9.84 -12.01
CA LEU A 210 33.85 10.84 -12.96
C LEU A 210 34.40 10.54 -14.36
N GLY A 211 33.55 10.05 -15.25
CA GLY A 211 33.93 9.71 -16.63
C GLY A 211 33.69 10.85 -17.62
N LYS A 212 34.16 10.66 -18.87
CA LYS A 212 33.95 11.60 -20.00
C LYS A 212 32.47 11.97 -20.21
N LYS A 213 31.54 11.04 -19.92
CA LYS A 213 30.09 11.28 -20.02
C LYS A 213 29.59 12.31 -18.99
N SER A 214 29.93 12.13 -17.71
CA SER A 214 29.59 13.07 -16.63
C SER A 214 30.22 14.43 -16.85
N LEU A 215 31.45 14.46 -17.39
CA LEU A 215 32.10 15.70 -17.76
C LEU A 215 31.32 16.47 -18.85
N LYS A 216 30.91 15.76 -19.92
CA LYS A 216 30.12 16.36 -21.00
C LYS A 216 28.80 16.92 -20.49
N GLU A 217 28.13 16.19 -19.60
CA GLU A 217 26.89 16.60 -18.96
C GLU A 217 27.06 17.91 -18.16
N LEU A 218 28.14 18.04 -17.37
CA LEU A 218 28.46 19.29 -16.67
C LEU A 218 28.73 20.44 -17.63
N GLN A 219 29.46 20.20 -18.72
CA GLN A 219 29.73 21.22 -19.74
C GLN A 219 28.44 21.69 -20.44
N GLU A 220 27.55 20.77 -20.77
CA GLU A 220 26.23 21.07 -21.35
C GLU A 220 25.41 21.93 -20.39
N TYR A 221 25.38 21.58 -19.10
CA TYR A 221 24.71 22.39 -18.07
C TYR A 221 25.25 23.83 -18.04
N PHE A 222 26.57 24.02 -17.96
CA PHE A 222 27.16 25.37 -17.91
C PHE A 222 27.01 26.15 -19.22
N ALA A 223 26.92 25.47 -20.36
CA ALA A 223 26.64 26.12 -21.64
C ALA A 223 25.19 26.65 -21.69
N THR A 224 24.22 25.85 -21.22
CA THR A 224 22.81 26.25 -21.18
C THR A 224 22.56 27.41 -20.23
N THR A 225 23.20 27.42 -19.05
CA THR A 225 23.02 28.52 -18.08
C THR A 225 23.63 29.83 -18.58
N LYS A 226 24.81 29.81 -19.21
CA LYS A 226 25.43 31.01 -19.78
C LYS A 226 24.59 31.66 -20.87
N ALA A 227 23.88 30.86 -21.66
CA ALA A 227 23.00 31.35 -22.72
C ALA A 227 21.74 32.06 -22.20
N GLN A 228 21.34 31.83 -20.95
CA GLN A 228 20.18 32.48 -20.33
C GLN A 228 20.52 33.82 -19.65
N THR A 229 21.80 34.08 -19.39
CA THR A 229 22.30 35.29 -18.73
C THR A 229 22.91 36.32 -19.68
N ALA A 230 23.05 35.99 -20.96
CA ALA A 230 23.59 36.86 -22.01
C ALA A 230 22.43 37.48 -22.82
#